data_AF-A0A510E063-F1
#
_entry.id   AF-A0A510E063-F1
#
_cell.length_a   1.000
_cell.length_b   1.000
_cell.length_c   1.000
_cell.angle_alpha   90.00
_cell.angle_beta   90.00
_cell.angle_gamma   90.00
#
_symmetry.space_group_name_H-M   'P 1'
#
loop_
_entity.id
_entity.type
_entity.pdbx_description
1 polymer ?
#
loop_
_entity_poly.entity_id
_entity_poly.type
_entity_poly.pdbx_seq_one_letter_code
_entity_poly.pdbx_strand_id
1 'polypeptide(L)'
;MLMAVHHLNPKIPEDVAYAESRIRDETMAAEDYLHDLGAISMMSSDSQAMGRVGESGIRTFQLAHKMKTLNLNAMDDNQRVLRYLAKVTVNPAITHGISSYVGSLEPGKIADIVLWDPRFFAVRPYMVIKGGAVAWALMGETNASVGLPGIDV
;
A
#
# COMPACT_ATOMS: atom_id res chain seq x y z
N MET A 1 18.63 6.26 6.31
CA MET A 1 17.50 5.54 6.93
C MET A 1 18.00 4.33 7.71
N LEU A 2 18.60 3.33 7.04
CA LEU A 2 19.11 2.10 7.67
C LEU A 2 20.07 2.37 8.85
N MET A 3 21.03 3.29 8.66
CA MET A 3 21.96 3.70 9.73
C MET A 3 21.24 4.18 11.01
N ALA A 4 20.14 4.92 10.86
CA ALA A 4 19.40 5.45 12.00
C ALA A 4 18.59 4.37 12.73
N VAL A 5 17.82 3.56 12.00
CA VAL A 5 16.97 2.49 12.59
C VAL A 5 17.80 1.44 13.34
N HIS A 6 19.00 1.15 12.86
CA HIS A 6 19.89 0.17 13.48
C HIS A 6 20.94 0.78 14.41
N HIS A 7 20.86 2.08 14.71
CA HIS A 7 21.81 2.79 15.58
C HIS A 7 23.29 2.63 15.16
N LEU A 8 23.55 2.60 13.85
CA LEU A 8 24.88 2.42 13.27
C LEU A 8 25.66 3.73 13.24
N ASN A 9 26.98 3.63 13.29
CA ASN A 9 27.89 4.77 13.27
C ASN A 9 28.59 4.90 11.90
N PRO A 10 28.39 5.99 11.14
CA PRO A 10 29.03 6.17 9.83
C PRO A 10 30.56 6.32 9.89
N LYS A 11 31.14 6.45 11.09
CA LYS A 11 32.59 6.48 11.30
C LYS A 11 33.20 5.08 11.45
N ILE A 12 32.39 4.03 11.59
CA ILE A 12 32.84 2.64 11.70
C ILE A 12 32.70 1.99 10.31
N PRO A 13 33.81 1.60 9.65
CA PRO A 13 33.77 1.02 8.31
C PRO A 13 32.88 -0.23 8.20
N GLU A 14 32.84 -1.06 9.24
CA GLU A 14 32.02 -2.28 9.29
C GLU A 14 30.53 -1.98 9.32
N ASP A 15 30.12 -0.91 10.01
CA ASP A 15 28.72 -0.44 10.04
C ASP A 15 28.30 0.08 8.68
N VAL A 16 29.19 0.80 7.99
CA VAL A 16 28.98 1.28 6.62
C VAL A 16 28.87 0.08 5.67
N ALA A 17 29.79 -0.88 5.75
CA ALA A 17 29.78 -2.09 4.92
C ALA A 17 28.51 -2.93 5.14
N TYR A 18 28.04 -3.05 6.39
CA TYR A 18 26.76 -3.69 6.69
C TYR A 18 25.58 -2.96 6.04
N ALA A 19 25.53 -1.62 6.11
CA ALA A 19 24.48 -0.84 5.47
C ALA A 19 24.50 -0.97 3.94
N GLU A 20 25.68 -0.84 3.32
CA GLU A 20 25.87 -0.99 1.87
C GLU A 20 25.52 -2.39 1.39
N SER A 21 25.83 -3.42 2.19
CA SER A 21 25.47 -4.80 1.84
C SER A 21 23.97 -5.03 1.67
N ARG A 22 23.12 -4.16 2.24
CA ARG A 22 21.65 -4.28 2.23
C ARG A 22 20.95 -3.40 1.19
N ILE A 23 21.62 -2.37 0.65
CA ILE A 23 21.06 -1.42 -0.31
C ILE A 23 21.67 -1.71 -1.68
N ARG A 24 20.89 -2.34 -2.56
CA ARG A 24 21.37 -2.81 -3.87
C ARG A 24 20.35 -2.49 -4.95
N ASP A 25 20.73 -1.61 -5.87
CA ASP A 25 19.88 -1.11 -6.94
C ASP A 25 19.34 -2.24 -7.82
N GLU A 26 20.15 -3.29 -8.05
CA GLU A 26 19.77 -4.44 -8.86
C GLU A 26 18.61 -5.22 -8.23
N THR A 27 18.67 -5.45 -6.91
CA THR A 27 17.60 -6.19 -6.23
C THR A 27 16.34 -5.35 -6.06
N MET A 28 16.46 -4.02 -5.90
CA MET A 28 15.32 -3.12 -5.86
C MET A 28 14.61 -3.03 -7.22
N ALA A 29 15.37 -2.99 -8.32
CA ALA A 29 14.80 -3.04 -9.67
C ALA A 29 14.15 -4.40 -9.99
N ALA A 30 14.75 -5.50 -9.51
CA ALA A 30 14.19 -6.84 -9.68
C ALA A 30 12.91 -7.06 -8.85
N GLU A 31 12.83 -6.51 -7.63
CA GLU A 31 11.66 -6.57 -6.75
C GLU A 31 10.40 -6.07 -7.47
N ASP A 32 10.49 -4.95 -8.18
CA ASP A 32 9.39 -4.40 -8.96
C ASP A 32 8.82 -5.42 -9.97
N TYR A 33 9.69 -6.05 -10.73
CA TYR A 33 9.29 -7.06 -11.72
C TYR A 33 8.74 -8.33 -11.05
N LEU A 34 9.31 -8.75 -9.92
CA LEU A 34 8.83 -9.90 -9.15
C LEU A 34 7.42 -9.64 -8.57
N HIS A 35 7.10 -8.41 -8.18
CA HIS A 35 5.73 -8.03 -7.83
C HIS A 35 4.80 -8.13 -9.04
N ASP A 36 5.21 -7.65 -10.21
CA ASP A 36 4.41 -7.68 -11.43
C ASP A 36 4.19 -9.10 -11.95
N LEU A 37 5.18 -9.98 -11.81
CA LEU A 37 5.08 -11.42 -12.08
C LEU A 37 4.17 -12.16 -11.09
N GLY A 38 3.99 -11.61 -9.87
CA GLY A 38 3.24 -12.24 -8.80
C GLY A 38 4.08 -13.14 -7.89
N ALA A 39 5.41 -13.17 -8.07
CA ALA A 39 6.34 -13.92 -7.23
C ALA A 39 6.43 -13.35 -5.80
N ILE A 40 6.29 -12.03 -5.64
CA ILE A 40 6.11 -11.39 -4.32
C ILE A 40 4.62 -11.10 -4.12
N SER A 41 4.03 -11.74 -3.11
CA SER A 41 2.57 -11.84 -2.96
C SER A 41 1.93 -10.78 -2.07
N MET A 42 2.70 -9.99 -1.33
CA MET A 42 2.17 -9.01 -0.37
C MET A 42 2.96 -7.71 -0.41
N MET A 43 2.32 -6.64 0.06
CA MET A 43 2.94 -5.35 0.34
C MET A 43 2.73 -5.03 1.81
N SER A 44 3.70 -4.38 2.45
CA SER A 44 3.60 -3.93 3.84
C SER A 44 4.22 -2.54 4.00
N SER A 45 4.07 -1.91 5.16
CA SER A 45 4.53 -0.54 5.40
C SER A 45 5.88 -0.43 6.10
N ASP A 46 6.26 -1.43 6.90
CA ASP A 46 7.37 -1.33 7.87
C ASP A 46 7.33 -0.04 8.71
N SER A 47 6.15 0.25 9.28
CA SER A 47 5.79 1.55 9.84
C SER A 47 6.80 2.06 10.87
N GLN A 48 7.39 3.23 10.59
CA GLN A 48 8.39 3.91 11.43
C GLN A 48 9.71 3.14 11.63
N ALA A 49 9.87 1.97 11.00
CA ALA A 49 11.04 1.10 11.14
C ALA A 49 11.71 0.79 9.79
N MET A 50 11.69 1.79 8.89
CA MET A 50 12.14 1.78 7.48
C MET A 50 11.02 1.93 6.45
N GLY A 51 9.79 2.23 6.87
CA GLY A 51 8.75 2.64 5.93
C GLY A 51 7.61 3.47 6.51
N ARG A 52 6.57 3.64 5.69
CA ARG A 52 5.55 4.70 5.83
C ARG A 52 4.15 4.10 5.91
N VAL A 53 3.52 4.22 7.08
CA VAL A 53 2.24 3.56 7.42
C VAL A 53 1.09 3.93 6.48
N GLY A 54 1.05 5.18 6.00
CA GLY A 54 -0.01 5.68 5.11
C GLY A 54 0.21 5.40 3.63
N GLU A 55 1.29 4.71 3.24
CA GLU A 55 1.70 4.62 1.83
C GLU A 55 1.59 3.23 1.20
N SER A 56 1.18 2.19 1.94
CA SER A 56 1.09 0.84 1.37
C SER A 56 0.16 0.77 0.15
N GLY A 57 -1.00 1.44 0.21
CA GLY A 57 -1.95 1.52 -0.92
C GLY A 57 -1.36 2.28 -2.11
N ILE A 58 -0.97 3.53 -1.92
CA ILE A 58 -0.46 4.39 -3.00
C ILE A 58 0.79 3.79 -3.68
N ARG A 59 1.74 3.24 -2.91
CA ARG A 59 2.97 2.63 -3.46
C ARG A 59 2.68 1.39 -4.28
N THR A 60 1.68 0.59 -3.86
CA THR A 60 1.23 -0.59 -4.60
C THR A 60 0.73 -0.21 -5.99
N PHE A 61 -0.09 0.82 -6.12
CA PHE A 61 -0.60 1.25 -7.42
C PHE A 61 0.39 2.10 -8.24
N GLN A 62 1.31 2.82 -7.59
CA GLN A 62 2.46 3.43 -8.28
C GLN A 62 3.34 2.36 -8.93
N LEU A 63 3.60 1.24 -8.24
CA LEU A 63 4.34 0.13 -8.80
C LEU A 63 3.60 -0.52 -9.98
N ALA A 64 2.29 -0.78 -9.82
CA ALA A 64 1.45 -1.27 -10.92
C ALA A 64 1.52 -0.35 -12.16
N HIS A 65 1.48 0.97 -11.96
CA HIS A 65 1.62 1.96 -13.02
C HIS A 65 3.02 1.91 -13.66
N LYS A 66 4.10 1.88 -12.87
CA LYS A 66 5.47 1.76 -13.38
C LYS A 66 5.63 0.53 -14.26
N MET A 67 5.12 -0.62 -13.81
CA MET A 67 5.25 -1.87 -14.53
C MET A 67 4.40 -1.91 -15.81
N LYS A 68 3.24 -1.27 -15.81
CA LYS A 68 2.45 -1.06 -17.04
C LYS A 68 3.25 -0.24 -18.05
N THR A 69 3.87 0.85 -17.62
CA THR A 69 4.68 1.73 -18.48
C THR A 69 5.90 1.02 -19.05
N LEU A 70 6.58 0.17 -18.27
CA LEU A 70 7.71 -0.62 -18.76
C LEU A 70 7.30 -1.79 -19.65
N ASN A 71 6.06 -2.29 -19.50
CA ASN A 71 5.45 -3.35 -20.30
C ASN A 71 6.33 -4.62 -20.46
N LEU A 72 7.08 -4.98 -19.41
CA LEU A 72 7.95 -6.17 -19.39
C LEU A 72 7.19 -7.48 -19.13
N ASN A 73 5.92 -7.39 -18.75
CA ASN A 73 5.01 -8.50 -18.55
C ASN A 73 3.66 -8.13 -19.17
N ALA A 74 3.34 -8.74 -20.32
CA ALA A 74 2.13 -8.45 -21.07
C ALA A 74 0.90 -8.96 -20.31
N MET A 75 0.04 -8.03 -19.90
CA MET A 75 -1.13 -8.32 -19.07
C MET A 75 -2.19 -7.25 -19.27
N ASP A 76 -3.45 -7.66 -19.24
CA ASP A 76 -4.58 -6.74 -19.18
C ASP A 76 -4.59 -5.94 -17.87
N ASP A 77 -5.04 -4.68 -17.92
CA ASP A 77 -5.02 -3.81 -16.75
C ASP A 77 -5.97 -4.29 -15.64
N ASN A 78 -7.08 -4.97 -15.94
CA ASN A 78 -7.93 -5.52 -14.88
C ASN A 78 -7.20 -6.63 -14.13
N GLN A 79 -6.49 -7.50 -14.86
CA GLN A 79 -5.67 -8.55 -14.24
C GLN A 79 -4.54 -7.93 -13.40
N ARG A 80 -3.92 -6.84 -13.88
CA ARG A 80 -2.88 -6.11 -13.13
C ARG A 80 -3.47 -5.49 -11.87
N VAL A 81 -4.57 -4.75 -11.97
CA VAL A 81 -5.24 -4.12 -10.82
C VAL A 81 -5.63 -5.16 -9.78
N LEU A 82 -6.23 -6.30 -10.17
CA LEU A 82 -6.58 -7.38 -9.24
C LEU A 82 -5.35 -7.99 -8.57
N ARG A 83 -4.27 -8.22 -9.34
CA ARG A 83 -2.99 -8.74 -8.82
C ARG A 83 -2.40 -7.84 -7.75
N TYR A 84 -2.40 -6.53 -7.95
CA TYR A 84 -1.85 -5.57 -7.00
C TYR A 84 -2.79 -5.30 -5.82
N LEU A 85 -4.10 -5.23 -6.06
CA LEU A 85 -5.09 -5.10 -4.98
C LEU A 85 -4.97 -6.26 -3.98
N ALA A 86 -4.83 -7.49 -4.48
CA ALA A 86 -4.67 -8.66 -3.63
C ALA A 86 -3.46 -8.58 -2.66
N LYS A 87 -2.38 -7.88 -3.05
CA LYS A 87 -1.16 -7.73 -2.24
C LYS A 87 -1.39 -6.91 -0.96
N VAL A 88 -2.41 -6.06 -0.93
CA VAL A 88 -2.77 -5.19 0.20
C VAL A 88 -4.11 -5.53 0.84
N THR A 89 -4.81 -6.56 0.34
CA THR A 89 -6.12 -6.99 0.86
C THR A 89 -6.11 -8.46 1.26
N VAL A 90 -6.37 -9.37 0.31
CA VAL A 90 -6.65 -10.78 0.60
C VAL A 90 -5.39 -11.58 0.95
N ASN A 91 -4.24 -11.28 0.35
CA ASN A 91 -3.01 -12.06 0.59
C ASN A 91 -2.46 -11.87 2.01
N PRO A 92 -2.39 -10.65 2.56
CA PRO A 92 -2.09 -10.47 3.99
C PRO A 92 -3.10 -11.18 4.90
N ALA A 93 -4.40 -11.10 4.59
CA ALA A 93 -5.43 -11.73 5.39
C ALA A 93 -5.30 -13.27 5.41
N ILE A 94 -4.98 -13.89 4.26
CA ILE A 94 -4.69 -15.33 4.17
C ILE A 94 -3.46 -15.67 4.99
N THR A 95 -2.36 -14.93 4.79
CA THR A 95 -1.07 -15.20 5.46
C THR A 95 -1.19 -15.16 6.99
N HIS A 96 -1.99 -14.23 7.50
CA HIS A 96 -2.22 -14.08 8.94
C HIS A 96 -3.40 -14.91 9.48
N GLY A 97 -4.05 -15.74 8.65
CA GLY A 97 -5.12 -16.64 9.11
C GLY A 97 -6.44 -15.94 9.46
N ILE A 98 -6.71 -14.76 8.90
CA ILE A 98 -7.90 -13.94 9.18
C ILE A 98 -8.79 -13.72 7.95
N SER A 99 -8.51 -14.41 6.84
CA SER A 99 -9.24 -14.26 5.58
C SER A 99 -10.71 -14.67 5.63
N SER A 100 -11.13 -15.44 6.64
CA SER A 100 -12.54 -15.73 6.92
C SER A 100 -13.32 -14.51 7.41
N TYR A 101 -12.63 -13.49 7.94
CA TYR A 101 -13.26 -12.30 8.53
C TYR A 101 -13.08 -11.05 7.66
N VAL A 102 -11.93 -10.88 7.01
CA VAL A 102 -11.53 -9.65 6.30
C VAL A 102 -10.77 -9.94 5.00
N GLY A 103 -10.37 -8.88 4.28
CA GLY A 103 -9.44 -8.94 3.14
C GLY A 103 -10.10 -9.00 1.77
N SER A 104 -11.43 -9.13 1.69
CA SER A 104 -12.19 -9.05 0.44
C SER A 104 -13.66 -8.69 0.69
N LEU A 105 -14.35 -8.26 -0.36
CA LEU A 105 -15.78 -7.96 -0.32
C LEU A 105 -16.57 -9.22 -0.70
N GLU A 106 -16.85 -10.05 0.29
CA GLU A 106 -17.60 -11.31 0.13
C GLU A 106 -18.69 -11.42 1.22
N PRO A 107 -19.87 -12.00 0.92
CA PRO A 107 -20.90 -12.24 1.93
C PRO A 107 -20.36 -13.05 3.12
N GLY A 108 -20.76 -12.66 4.33
CA GLY A 108 -20.33 -13.29 5.59
C GLY A 108 -19.05 -12.71 6.20
N LYS A 109 -18.30 -11.88 5.48
CA LYS A 109 -17.15 -11.13 6.04
C LYS A 109 -17.61 -9.84 6.71
N ILE A 110 -16.73 -9.27 7.55
CA ILE A 110 -16.96 -7.98 8.20
C ILE A 110 -17.07 -6.90 7.13
N ALA A 111 -18.06 -6.00 7.26
CA ALA A 111 -18.27 -4.87 6.35
C ALA A 111 -17.23 -3.76 6.56
N ASP A 112 -15.98 -4.07 6.22
CA ASP A 112 -14.84 -3.14 6.17
C ASP A 112 -14.62 -2.69 4.73
N ILE A 113 -15.13 -1.50 4.41
CA ILE A 113 -15.25 -1.01 3.03
C ILE A 113 -14.60 0.36 2.93
N VAL A 114 -13.77 0.55 1.92
CA VAL A 114 -13.19 1.86 1.60
C VAL A 114 -13.82 2.37 0.31
N LEU A 115 -14.43 3.55 0.39
CA LEU A 115 -15.02 4.23 -0.75
C LEU A 115 -14.04 5.27 -1.30
N TRP A 116 -13.93 5.32 -2.61
CA TRP A 116 -13.02 6.20 -3.33
C TRP A 116 -13.78 7.04 -4.34
N ASP A 117 -13.43 8.31 -4.43
CA ASP A 117 -13.60 9.05 -5.68
C ASP A 117 -12.50 8.55 -6.65
N PRO A 118 -12.83 8.13 -7.89
CA PRO A 118 -11.85 7.63 -8.84
C PRO A 118 -10.64 8.55 -9.06
N ARG A 119 -10.83 9.88 -8.94
CA ARG A 119 -9.77 10.88 -9.11
C ARG A 119 -8.70 10.80 -8.01
N PHE A 120 -9.05 10.25 -6.85
CA PHE A 120 -8.17 10.12 -5.68
C PHE A 120 -7.88 8.66 -5.30
N PHE A 121 -8.19 7.72 -6.19
CA PHE A 121 -8.02 6.29 -5.93
C PHE A 121 -6.62 5.96 -5.43
N ALA A 122 -6.57 5.17 -4.35
CA ALA A 122 -5.38 4.75 -3.61
C ALA A 122 -4.53 5.86 -2.95
N VAL A 123 -4.87 7.13 -3.12
CA VAL A 123 -4.17 8.27 -2.49
C VAL A 123 -4.89 8.73 -1.24
N ARG A 124 -6.17 9.10 -1.38
CA ARG A 124 -7.00 9.62 -0.28
C ARG A 124 -8.43 9.08 -0.39
N PRO A 125 -8.90 8.25 0.56
CA PRO A 125 -10.25 7.71 0.49
C PRO A 125 -11.28 8.81 0.71
N TYR A 126 -12.49 8.61 0.16
CA TYR A 126 -13.63 9.47 0.47
C TYR A 126 -14.21 9.11 1.85
N MET A 127 -14.33 7.80 2.12
CA MET A 127 -14.93 7.27 3.34
C MET A 127 -14.37 5.89 3.66
N VAL A 128 -14.24 5.58 4.94
CA VAL A 128 -13.87 4.27 5.47
C VAL A 128 -14.99 3.79 6.40
N ILE A 129 -15.57 2.66 6.04
CA ILE A 129 -16.60 1.95 6.81
C ILE A 129 -15.90 0.79 7.54
N LYS A 130 -16.17 0.64 8.83
CA LYS A 130 -15.68 -0.45 9.67
C LYS A 130 -16.87 -1.14 10.35
N GLY A 131 -17.01 -2.44 10.15
CA GLY A 131 -18.10 -3.22 10.74
C GLY A 131 -19.49 -2.67 10.41
N GLY A 132 -19.67 -2.03 9.25
CA GLY A 132 -20.95 -1.43 8.83
C GLY A 132 -21.22 -0.01 9.31
N ALA A 133 -20.32 0.62 10.08
CA ALA A 133 -20.42 2.02 10.49
C ALA A 133 -19.30 2.88 9.89
N VAL A 134 -19.56 4.15 9.61
CA VAL A 134 -18.52 5.09 9.14
C VAL A 134 -17.53 5.34 10.27
N ALA A 135 -16.26 5.02 10.04
CA ALA A 135 -15.17 5.23 10.99
C ALA A 135 -14.30 6.45 10.65
N TRP A 136 -14.22 6.81 9.37
CA TRP A 136 -13.47 7.97 8.90
C TRP A 136 -14.05 8.47 7.57
N ALA A 137 -14.08 9.78 7.35
CA ALA A 137 -14.52 10.37 6.09
C ALA A 137 -13.86 11.73 5.85
N LEU A 138 -13.77 12.13 4.58
CA LEU A 138 -13.52 13.53 4.23
C LEU A 138 -14.75 14.34 4.59
N MET A 139 -14.60 15.30 5.50
CA MET A 139 -15.68 16.15 5.99
C MET A 139 -15.34 17.62 5.78
N GLY A 140 -16.36 18.41 5.45
CA GLY A 140 -16.27 19.86 5.41
C GLY A 140 -16.26 20.49 6.81
N GLU A 141 -16.46 21.80 6.85
CA GLU A 141 -16.55 22.51 8.12
C GLU A 141 -17.83 22.15 8.89
N THR A 142 -17.66 21.84 10.16
CA THR A 142 -18.68 21.46 11.15
C THR A 142 -19.70 22.56 11.45
N ASN A 143 -19.34 23.84 11.35
CA ASN A 143 -20.26 24.96 11.49
C ASN A 143 -20.86 25.45 10.15
N ALA A 144 -20.56 24.81 9.03
CA ALA A 144 -21.17 25.15 7.74
C ALA A 144 -22.60 24.59 7.64
N SER A 145 -23.42 25.19 6.76
CA SER A 145 -24.78 24.71 6.50
C SER A 145 -24.84 23.36 5.78
N VAL A 146 -23.74 22.95 5.13
CA VAL A 146 -23.58 21.66 4.44
C VAL A 146 -22.20 21.06 4.72
N GLY A 147 -22.14 19.75 4.93
CA GLY A 147 -20.90 19.02 5.25
C GLY A 147 -20.02 18.67 4.04
N LEU A 148 -20.11 19.44 2.95
CA LEU A 148 -19.32 19.16 1.75
C LEU A 148 -17.83 19.37 2.06
N PRO A 149 -16.95 18.39 1.80
CA PRO A 149 -15.52 18.61 1.93
C PRO A 149 -15.12 19.77 1.02
N GLY A 150 -14.38 20.75 1.57
CA GLY A 150 -13.93 21.90 0.82
C GLY A 150 -13.22 21.46 -0.47
N ILE A 151 -13.65 22.03 -1.61
CA ILE A 151 -13.05 21.78 -2.93
C ILE A 151 -11.77 22.65 -3.08
N ASP A 152 -10.98 22.76 -2.02
CA ASP A 152 -9.67 23.40 -2.12
C ASP A 152 -8.63 22.30 -2.33
N VAL A 153 -8.28 22.17 -3.61
CA VAL A 153 -7.17 21.38 -4.15
C VAL A 153 -5.89 22.19 -4.05
#